data_AF-A0A972YEF9-F1
#
_entry.id   AF-A0A972YEF9-F1
#
_cell.length_a   1.000
_cell.length_b   1.000
_cell.length_c   1.000
_cell.angle_alpha   90.00
_cell.angle_beta   90.00
_cell.angle_gamma   90.00
#
_symmetry.space_group_name_H-M   'P 1'
#
loop_
_entity.id
_entity.type
_entity.pdbx_description
1 polymer ?
#
loop_
_entity_poly.entity_id
_entity_poly.type
_entity_poly.pdbx_seq_one_letter_code
_entity_poly.pdbx_strand_id
1 'polypeptide(L)' 'MLIKKILLEILGLFKKVKRYPCILWDGKTMSYLDLSNEEISSMKKENKDLVITKKEEL' A
#
# COMPACT_ATOMS: atom_id res chain seq x y z
N MET A 1 25.36 -10.17 -21.55
CA MET A 1 24.06 -10.88 -21.54
C MET A 1 22.96 -9.88 -21.14
N LEU A 2 22.53 -9.02 -22.08
CA LEU A 2 21.62 -7.91 -21.81
C LEU A 2 20.21 -8.38 -21.39
N ILE A 3 19.76 -9.47 -21.99
CA ILE A 3 18.41 -10.03 -21.82
C ILE A 3 18.13 -10.43 -20.37
N LYS A 4 19.11 -11.02 -19.66
CA LYS A 4 18.96 -11.39 -18.24
C LYS A 4 18.70 -10.18 -17.35
N LYS A 5 19.29 -9.02 -17.67
CA LYS A 5 19.20 -7.81 -16.85
C LYS A 5 17.80 -7.19 -16.95
N ILE A 6 17.28 -7.09 -18.17
CA ILE A 6 15.92 -6.63 -18.46
C ILE A 6 14.87 -7.54 -17.81
N LEU A 7 15.08 -8.86 -17.84
CA LEU A 7 14.14 -9.81 -17.24
C LEU A 7 13.98 -9.62 -15.72
N LEU A 8 15.08 -9.32 -15.02
CA LEU A 8 15.09 -9.05 -13.57
C LEU A 8 14.34 -7.75 -13.22
N GLU A 9 14.48 -6.71 -14.04
CA GLU A 9 13.76 -5.45 -13.84
C GLU A 9 12.24 -5.63 -14.03
N ILE A 10 11.83 -6.38 -15.06
CA ILE A 10 10.42 -6.69 -15.31
C ILE A 10 9.83 -7.55 -14.18
N LEU A 11 10.55 -8.56 -13.71
CA LEU A 11 10.13 -9.37 -12.56
C LEU A 11 9.98 -8.53 -11.28
N GLY A 12 10.76 -7.47 -11.12
CA GLY A 12 10.63 -6.50 -10.04
C GLY A 12 9.29 -5.75 -10.08
N LEU A 13 8.83 -5.39 -11.28
CA LEU A 13 7.55 -4.71 -11.52
C LEU A 13 6.34 -5.62 -11.26
N PHE A 14 6.49 -6.93 -11.50
CA PHE A 14 5.44 -7.93 -11.26
C PHE A 14 5.43 -8.50 -9.83
N LYS A 15 6.23 -7.96 -8.90
CA LYS A 15 6.16 -8.36 -7.50
C LYS A 15 4.72 -8.19 -7.02
N LYS A 16 4.10 -9.31 -6.61
CA LYS A 16 2.76 -9.30 -6.02
C LYS A 16 2.73 -8.30 -4.88
N VAL A 17 1.99 -7.22 -5.09
CA VAL A 17 1.75 -6.20 -4.08
C VAL A 17 0.90 -6.86 -2.99
N LYS A 18 1.48 -7.06 -1.82
CA LYS A 18 0.72 -7.51 -0.65
C LYS A 18 -0.26 -6.40 -0.27
N ARG A 19 -1.55 -6.71 -0.33
CA ARG A 19 -2.62 -5.85 0.16
C ARG A 19 -3.02 -6.29 1.56
N TYR A 20 -3.29 -5.32 2.41
CA TYR A 20 -3.69 -5.52 3.79
C TYR A 20 -5.07 -4.90 3.99
N PRO A 21 -6.00 -5.61 4.63
CA PRO A 21 -7.27 -5.02 5.04
C PRO A 21 -7.00 -3.91 6.04
N CYS A 22 -7.32 -2.68 5.65
CA CYS A 22 -7.10 -1.47 6.41
C CYS A 22 -8.41 -0.77 6.71
N ILE A 23 -8.43 -0.13 7.88
CA ILE A 23 -9.45 0.79 8.30
C ILE A 23 -8.88 2.20 8.18
N LEU A 24 -9.59 3.06 7.46
CA LEU A 24 -9.27 4.47 7.32
C LEU A 24 -10.26 5.29 8.13
N TRP A 25 -9.75 6.22 8.92
CA TRP A 25 -10.53 7.16 9.70
C TRP A 25 -10.04 8.58 9.43
N ASP A 26 -10.91 9.38 8.85
CA ASP A 26 -10.63 10.78 8.48
C ASP A 26 -11.29 11.78 9.47
N GLY A 27 -11.58 11.34 10.69
CA GLY A 27 -12.29 12.15 11.70
C GLY A 27 -13.81 12.25 11.49
N LYS A 28 -14.30 11.99 10.28
CA LYS A 28 -15.74 12.04 9.93
C LYS A 28 -16.29 10.71 9.41
N THR A 29 -15.52 10.01 8.60
CA THR A 29 -15.95 8.79 7.91
C THR A 29 -14.97 7.66 8.18
N MET A 30 -15.51 6.45 8.34
CA MET A 30 -14.75 5.21 8.44
C MET A 30 -14.88 4.43 7.14
N SER A 31 -13.75 4.11 6.51
CA SER A 31 -13.70 3.35 5.25
C SER A 31 -12.86 2.09 5.43
N TYR A 32 -13.27 1.00 4.78
CA TYR A 32 -12.56 -0.27 4.81
C TYR A 32 -11.99 -0.54 3.42
N LEU A 33 -10.67 -0.60 3.30
CA LEU A 33 -9.96 -0.76 2.02
C LEU A 33 -8.78 -1.70 2.16
N ASP A 34 -8.57 -2.52 1.14
CA ASP A 34 -7.37 -3.36 1.03
C ASP A 34 -6.23 -2.58 0.38
N LEU A 35 -5.33 -2.04 1.20
CA LEU A 35 -4.25 -1.17 0.77
C LEU A 35 -2.90 -1.86 0.83
N SER A 36 -2.02 -1.49 -0.10
CA SER A 36 -0.61 -1.82 -0.05
C SER A 36 0.16 -0.85 0.86
N ASN A 37 1.35 -1.25 1.31
CA ASN A 37 2.21 -0.35 2.10
C ASN A 37 2.58 0.94 1.35
N GLU A 38 2.72 0.88 0.02
CA GLU A 38 3.01 2.07 -0.80
C GLU A 38 1.81 3.03 -0.82
N GLU A 39 0.60 2.51 -1.02
CA GLU A 39 -0.63 3.31 -0.95
C GLU A 39 -0.82 3.94 0.44
N ILE A 40 -0.63 3.16 1.52
CA ILE A 40 -0.69 3.68 2.91
C ILE A 40 0.33 4.81 3.10
N SER A 41 1.56 4.64 2.62
CA SER A 41 2.60 5.66 2.74
C SER A 41 2.29 6.92 1.94
N SER A 42 1.67 6.80 0.77
CA SER A 42 1.26 7.94 -0.06
C SER A 42 0.10 8.70 0.60
N MET A 43 -0.92 7.98 1.07
CA MET A 43 -2.07 8.60 1.75
C MET A 43 -1.66 9.34 3.04
N LYS A 44 -0.75 8.77 3.85
CA LYS A 44 -0.20 9.47 5.02
C LYS A 44 0.60 10.72 4.68
N LYS A 45 1.21 10.79 3.49
CA LYS A 45 1.93 11.99 3.02
C LYS A 45 0.96 13.08 2.57
N GLU A 46 -0.10 12.71 1.87
CA GLU A 46 -1.11 13.64 1.36
C GLU A 46 -2.01 14.18 2.47
N ASN A 47 -2.35 13.36 3.46
CA ASN A 47 -3.25 13.74 4.53
C ASN A 47 -2.75 13.23 5.89
N LYS A 48 -2.16 14.12 6.69
CA LYS A 48 -1.50 13.77 7.96
C LYS A 48 -2.48 13.41 9.07
N ASP A 49 -3.71 13.92 8.97
CA ASP A 49 -4.77 13.69 9.95
C ASP A 49 -5.52 12.36 9.72
N LEU A 50 -5.24 11.69 8.59
CA LEU A 50 -5.83 10.42 8.24
C LEU A 50 -5.21 9.29 9.09
N VAL A 51 -6.03 8.66 9.91
CA VAL A 51 -5.63 7.49 10.70
C VAL A 51 -5.87 6.24 9.87
N ILE A 52 -4.81 5.48 9.62
CA ILE A 52 -4.87 4.20 8.92
C ILE A 52 -4.40 3.09 9.87
N THR A 53 -5.29 2.16 10.15
CA THR A 53 -5.03 1.00 11.03
C THR A 53 -5.17 -0.28 10.23
N LYS A 54 -4.15 -1.15 10.29
CA LYS A 54 -4.25 -2.49 9.70
C LYS A 54 -5.12 -3.37 10.57
N LYS A 55 -5.98 -4.19 9.96
CA LYS A 55 -6.84 -5.12 10.71
C LYS A 55 -6.04 -6.15 11.53
N GLU A 56 -4.82 -6.46 11.11
CA GLU A 56 -3.90 -7.35 11.82
C GLU A 56 -3.35 -6.74 13.12
N GLU A 57 -3.45 -5.42 13.31
CA GLU A 57 -2.94 -4.69 14.50
C GLU A 57 -4.05 -4.32 15.50
N LEU A 58 -5.28 -4.75 15.24
CA LEU A 58 -6.46 -4.63 16.12
C LEU A 58 -6.65 -5.93 16.93
#